data_AF-A0A8J1ZF78-F1
#
_entry.id   AF-A0A8J1ZF78-F1
#
_cell.length_a   1.000
_cell.length_b   1.000
_cell.length_c   1.000
_cell.angle_alpha   90.00
_cell.angle_beta   90.00
_cell.angle_gamma   90.00
#
_symmetry.space_group_name_H-M   'P 1'
#
loop_
_entity.id
_entity.type
_entity.pdbx_description
1 polymer ?
#
loop_
_entity_poly.entity_id
_entity_poly.type
_entity_poly.pdbx_seq_one_letter_code
_entity_poly.pdbx_strand_id
1 'polypeptide(L)'
;MGEGLKDRSAQSKQDKEVETGATESVGASSAVASSCESSAEIDYIFGQVDTKTPKIDWRTACGNLASAIPCVAREMGLLLKDSPVLGEDQVLRVWQVNKGYSLELCELPGNEQVAISGVPGSRKAVSITFLLGHKKNLLPLGMRQRL
;
A
#
# COMPACT_ATOMS: atom_id res chain seq x y z
N MET A 1 36.42 11.62 30.02
CA MET A 1 35.54 10.63 30.69
C MET A 1 34.31 11.40 31.19
N GLY A 2 33.09 11.26 30.70
CA GLY A 2 32.56 10.59 29.52
C GLY A 2 31.33 11.40 29.10
N GLU A 3 31.17 11.62 27.81
CA GLU A 3 29.98 12.27 27.27
C GLU A 3 28.86 11.24 27.14
N GLY A 4 27.69 11.58 27.68
CA GLY A 4 26.52 10.73 27.72
C GLY A 4 25.94 10.51 26.34
N LEU A 5 25.90 9.25 25.91
CA LEU A 5 24.93 8.74 24.94
C LEU A 5 23.53 9.05 25.47
N LYS A 6 22.86 10.05 24.90
CA LYS A 6 21.42 10.19 25.03
C LYS A 6 20.76 9.32 23.97
N ASP A 7 20.15 8.25 24.44
CA ASP A 7 19.20 7.41 23.70
C ASP A 7 18.22 8.30 22.93
N ARG A 8 18.32 8.24 21.61
CA ARG A 8 17.26 8.71 20.70
C ARG A 8 16.21 7.60 20.65
N SER A 9 15.40 7.50 21.70
CA SER A 9 14.21 6.66 21.71
C SER A 9 13.24 7.17 20.63
N ALA A 10 13.07 6.33 19.62
CA ALA A 10 12.15 6.48 18.51
C ALA A 10 10.77 6.96 18.96
N GLN A 11 10.26 8.00 18.30
CA GLN A 11 8.83 8.30 18.30
C GLN A 11 8.12 7.09 17.67
N SER A 12 7.33 6.38 18.48
CA SER A 12 6.57 5.21 18.07
C SER A 12 5.52 5.61 17.04
N LYS A 13 5.83 5.42 15.75
CA LYS A 13 4.81 5.37 14.70
C LYS A 13 3.95 4.14 14.98
N GLN A 14 2.67 4.37 15.15
CA GLN A 14 1.74 3.32 15.57
C GLN A 14 1.26 2.59 14.31
N ASP A 15 1.76 1.37 14.11
CA ASP A 15 1.36 0.50 13.00
C ASP A 15 -0.13 0.16 13.14
N LYS A 16 -0.91 0.37 12.08
CA LYS A 16 -2.36 0.10 12.07
C LYS A 16 -2.68 -1.03 11.09
N GLU A 17 -3.32 -2.06 11.61
CA GLU A 17 -3.80 -3.21 10.84
C GLU A 17 -5.19 -2.93 10.26
N VAL A 18 -5.39 -3.25 8.99
CA VAL A 18 -6.68 -3.22 8.30
C VAL A 18 -7.07 -4.65 7.93
N GLU A 19 -8.10 -5.16 8.61
CA GLU A 19 -8.63 -6.51 8.42
C GLU A 19 -9.87 -6.45 7.50
N THR A 20 -9.93 -7.29 6.48
CA THR A 20 -11.10 -7.43 5.59
C THR A 20 -11.62 -8.89 5.68
N GLY A 21 -12.95 -9.12 5.63
CA GLY A 21 -13.62 -10.37 6.07
C GLY A 21 -13.94 -11.48 5.03
N ALA A 22 -13.52 -12.72 5.36
CA ALA A 22 -13.48 -14.04 4.66
C ALA A 22 -14.43 -14.42 3.48
N THR A 23 -13.84 -14.66 2.29
CA THR A 23 -14.11 -15.68 1.23
C THR A 23 -12.92 -15.63 0.24
N GLU A 24 -12.10 -16.67 0.03
CA GLU A 24 -10.83 -16.75 -0.79
C GLU A 24 -10.08 -15.43 -1.14
N SER A 25 -10.72 -14.50 -1.86
CA SER A 25 -10.49 -13.05 -1.88
C SER A 25 -10.38 -12.32 -0.53
N VAL A 26 -10.74 -12.95 0.60
CA VAL A 26 -10.85 -12.28 1.90
C VAL A 26 -10.20 -13.04 3.07
N GLY A 27 -9.29 -13.95 2.77
CA GLY A 27 -8.18 -14.30 3.68
C GLY A 27 -7.04 -13.31 3.45
N ALA A 28 -7.29 -12.01 3.61
CA ALA A 28 -6.37 -10.97 3.18
C ALA A 28 -6.24 -9.93 4.30
N SER A 29 -5.05 -9.85 4.89
CA SER A 29 -4.71 -8.83 5.87
C SER A 29 -3.69 -7.87 5.27
N SER A 30 -3.83 -6.59 5.61
CA SER A 30 -2.88 -5.57 5.23
C SER A 30 -2.59 -4.67 6.43
N ALA A 31 -1.34 -4.23 6.55
CA ALA A 31 -0.98 -3.17 7.48
C ALA A 31 -0.44 -1.97 6.72
N VAL A 32 -0.79 -0.79 7.20
CA VAL A 32 -0.44 0.49 6.62
C VAL A 32 0.15 1.37 7.73
N ALA A 33 1.32 1.94 7.48
CA ALA A 33 2.01 2.79 8.45
C ALA A 33 2.70 3.96 7.75
N SER A 34 3.01 5.03 8.49
CA SER A 34 3.79 6.16 7.95
C SER A 34 5.21 5.69 7.60
N SER A 35 5.63 5.88 6.35
CA SER A 35 6.94 5.39 5.89
C SER A 35 8.11 6.14 6.54
N CYS A 36 9.21 5.42 6.79
CA CYS A 36 10.50 6.00 7.17
C CYS A 36 11.42 6.24 5.96
N GLU A 37 11.03 5.80 4.76
CA GLU A 37 11.76 6.03 3.52
C GLU A 37 11.55 7.46 3.02
N SER A 38 12.60 8.15 2.58
CA SER A 38 12.46 9.54 2.09
C SER A 38 11.67 9.64 0.78
N SER A 39 11.54 8.54 0.05
CA SER A 39 10.85 8.44 -1.24
C SER A 39 9.39 8.01 -1.13
N ALA A 40 8.89 7.71 0.06
CA ALA A 40 7.51 7.29 0.30
C ALA A 40 6.92 7.95 1.54
N GLU A 41 5.61 8.10 1.56
CA GLU A 41 4.87 8.67 2.70
C GLU A 41 4.25 7.56 3.54
N ILE A 42 3.95 6.43 2.92
CA ILE A 42 3.27 5.29 3.53
C ILE A 42 3.97 3.99 3.17
N ASP A 43 4.18 3.13 4.16
CA ASP A 43 4.58 1.75 3.98
C ASP A 43 3.33 0.87 3.91
N TYR A 44 3.30 -0.02 2.92
CA TYR A 44 2.22 -0.97 2.70
C TYR A 44 2.75 -2.40 2.68
N ILE A 45 2.26 -3.21 3.62
CA ILE A 45 2.52 -4.64 3.68
C ILE A 45 1.22 -5.43 3.54
N PHE A 46 1.29 -6.51 2.78
CA PHE A 46 0.18 -7.42 2.50
C PHE A 46 0.54 -8.84 2.93
N GLY A 47 -0.39 -9.49 3.63
CA GLY A 47 -0.32 -10.89 4.03
C GLY A 47 -1.56 -11.65 3.57
N GLN A 48 -1.38 -12.64 2.72
CA GLN A 48 -2.46 -13.56 2.37
C GLN A 48 -2.58 -14.63 3.45
N VAL A 49 -3.69 -14.63 4.17
CA VAL A 49 -4.05 -15.68 5.12
C VAL A 49 -4.54 -16.91 4.37
N ASP A 50 -3.93 -18.06 4.66
CA ASP A 50 -4.40 -19.36 4.16
C ASP A 50 -5.69 -19.75 4.92
N THR A 51 -6.73 -20.13 4.19
CA THR A 51 -8.04 -20.49 4.77
C THR A 51 -8.08 -21.92 5.32
N LYS A 52 -7.11 -22.76 4.93
CA LYS A 52 -7.03 -24.18 5.30
C LYS A 52 -5.91 -24.45 6.30
N THR A 53 -4.90 -23.59 6.36
CA THR A 53 -3.76 -23.74 7.27
C THR A 53 -3.48 -22.46 8.05
N PRO A 54 -2.94 -22.53 9.28
CA PRO A 54 -2.62 -21.35 10.08
C PRO A 54 -1.31 -20.70 9.59
N LYS A 55 -1.30 -20.24 8.34
CA LYS A 55 -0.14 -19.64 7.69
C LYS A 55 -0.54 -18.34 6.99
N ILE A 56 0.40 -17.40 6.96
CA ILE A 56 0.28 -16.16 6.21
C ILE A 56 1.39 -16.13 5.16
N ASP A 57 1.03 -15.92 3.90
CA ASP A 57 1.95 -15.73 2.79
C ASP A 57 2.21 -14.25 2.56
N TRP A 58 3.44 -13.83 2.86
CA TRP A 58 3.94 -12.46 2.70
C TRP A 58 4.65 -12.23 1.36
N ARG A 59 4.65 -13.20 0.44
CA ARG A 59 5.38 -13.07 -0.83
C ARG A 59 4.61 -12.28 -1.87
N THR A 60 3.32 -12.08 -1.69
CA THR A 60 2.42 -11.43 -2.65
C THR A 60 2.19 -9.97 -2.30
N ALA A 61 1.55 -9.25 -3.20
CA ALA A 61 1.02 -7.91 -2.97
C ALA A 61 -0.38 -7.87 -3.57
N CYS A 62 -1.28 -7.06 -3.01
CA CYS A 62 -2.65 -6.92 -3.50
C CYS A 62 -2.90 -5.50 -3.99
N GLY A 63 -3.11 -5.32 -5.31
CA GLY A 63 -3.46 -4.03 -5.90
C GLY A 63 -4.85 -3.54 -5.51
N ASN A 64 -5.79 -4.45 -5.24
CA ASN A 64 -7.15 -4.08 -4.84
C ASN A 64 -7.16 -3.40 -3.47
N LEU A 65 -6.45 -3.96 -2.48
CA LEU A 65 -6.33 -3.33 -1.17
C LEU A 65 -5.46 -2.07 -1.21
N ALA A 66 -4.50 -1.99 -2.13
CA ALA A 66 -3.73 -0.77 -2.33
C ALA A 66 -4.64 0.42 -2.69
N SER A 67 -5.75 0.21 -3.42
CA SER A 67 -6.71 1.29 -3.75
C SER A 67 -7.34 1.97 -2.53
N ALA A 68 -7.40 1.30 -1.38
CA ALA A 68 -7.97 1.84 -0.15
C ALA A 68 -6.97 2.72 0.65
N ILE A 69 -5.67 2.66 0.33
CA ILE A 69 -4.62 3.33 1.11
C ILE A 69 -4.84 4.85 1.24
N PRO A 70 -5.23 5.61 0.20
CA PRO A 70 -5.47 7.05 0.36
C PRO A 70 -6.57 7.35 1.38
N CYS A 71 -7.67 6.59 1.33
CA CYS A 71 -8.77 6.72 2.28
C CYS A 71 -8.32 6.37 3.70
N VAL A 72 -7.63 5.24 3.86
CA VAL A 72 -7.10 4.77 5.15
C VAL A 72 -6.11 5.77 5.74
N ALA A 73 -5.15 6.26 4.94
CA ALA A 73 -4.14 7.21 5.40
C ALA A 73 -4.76 8.52 5.89
N ARG A 74 -5.83 9.00 5.22
CA ARG A 74 -6.60 10.17 5.61
C ARG A 74 -7.40 9.93 6.90
N GLU A 75 -8.16 8.85 6.97
CA GLU A 75 -9.00 8.53 8.14
C GLU A 75 -8.16 8.23 9.39
N MET A 76 -7.00 7.60 9.21
CA MET A 76 -6.12 7.20 10.30
C MET A 76 -5.08 8.26 10.67
N GLY A 77 -4.97 9.37 9.91
CA GLY A 77 -4.00 10.43 10.14
C GLY A 77 -2.54 9.99 9.97
N LEU A 78 -2.27 9.11 9.00
CA LEU A 78 -0.94 8.52 8.77
C LEU A 78 0.00 9.43 7.95
N LEU A 79 -0.51 10.52 7.40
CA LEU A 79 0.31 11.50 6.69
C LEU A 79 1.06 12.38 7.69
N LEU A 80 2.33 12.64 7.39
CA LEU A 80 3.11 13.63 8.14
C LEU A 80 2.49 15.02 7.94
N LYS A 81 2.55 15.90 8.96
CA LYS A 81 1.97 17.26 8.92
C LYS A 81 2.43 18.12 7.72
N ASP A 82 3.62 17.83 7.20
CA ASP A 82 4.22 18.54 6.06
C ASP A 82 3.99 17.82 4.72
N SER A 83 3.41 16.61 4.75
CA SER A 83 2.85 15.98 3.55
C SER A 83 1.59 16.77 3.19
N PRO A 84 1.51 17.31 1.97
CA PRO A 84 0.36 18.09 1.57
C PRO A 84 -0.87 17.20 1.76
N VAL A 85 -1.81 17.69 2.57
CA VAL A 85 -3.10 17.06 2.85
C VAL A 85 -3.60 16.38 1.57
N LEU A 86 -3.91 15.08 1.64
CA LEU A 86 -4.53 14.29 0.56
C LEU A 86 -5.77 15.02 0.04
N GLY A 87 -5.55 15.97 -0.85
CA GLY A 87 -6.54 16.66 -1.64
C GLY A 87 -6.77 15.85 -2.89
N GLU A 88 -7.86 16.18 -3.56
CA GLU A 88 -8.07 15.72 -4.93
C GLU A 88 -6.88 16.08 -5.81
N ASP A 89 -6.51 15.16 -6.70
CA ASP A 89 -5.39 15.30 -7.64
C ASP A 89 -3.98 15.30 -7.00
N GLN A 90 -3.87 14.93 -5.72
CA GLN A 90 -2.56 14.76 -5.06
C GLN A 90 -2.05 13.33 -5.13
N VAL A 91 -0.78 13.20 -5.49
CA VAL A 91 -0.08 11.92 -5.57
C VAL A 91 0.48 11.53 -4.20
N LEU A 92 -0.05 10.45 -3.65
CA LEU A 92 0.46 9.75 -2.48
C LEU A 92 1.51 8.73 -2.91
N ARG A 93 2.73 8.84 -2.38
CA ARG A 93 3.79 7.86 -2.62
C ARG A 93 3.76 6.75 -1.57
N VAL A 94 3.64 5.52 -2.04
CA VAL A 94 3.54 4.33 -1.20
C VAL A 94 4.68 3.37 -1.50
N TRP A 95 5.35 2.88 -0.46
CA TRP A 95 6.34 1.83 -0.57
C TRP A 95 5.71 0.45 -0.32
N GLN A 96 5.83 -0.44 -1.31
CA GLN A 96 5.34 -1.81 -1.18
C GLN A 96 6.42 -2.69 -0.57
N VAL A 97 6.25 -3.02 0.72
CA VAL A 97 7.26 -3.67 1.55
C VAL A 97 7.56 -5.12 1.10
N ASN A 98 6.55 -5.90 0.74
CA ASN A 98 6.73 -7.30 0.33
C ASN A 98 7.56 -7.47 -0.95
N LYS A 99 7.49 -6.49 -1.86
CA LYS A 99 7.99 -6.58 -3.23
C LYS A 99 9.14 -5.62 -3.54
N GLY A 100 9.33 -4.59 -2.72
CA GLY A 100 10.38 -3.59 -2.90
C GLY A 100 10.16 -2.74 -4.16
N TYR A 101 8.95 -2.20 -4.33
CA TYR A 101 8.64 -1.23 -5.38
C TYR A 101 7.77 -0.10 -4.85
N SER A 102 7.77 1.02 -5.56
CA SER A 102 6.95 2.18 -5.24
C SER A 102 5.65 2.17 -6.02
N LEU A 103 4.60 2.69 -5.41
CA LEU A 103 3.33 3.00 -6.03
C LEU A 103 3.06 4.50 -5.90
N GLU A 104 2.40 5.05 -6.90
CA GLU A 104 1.81 6.39 -6.84
C GLU A 104 0.29 6.23 -6.88
N LEU A 105 -0.41 6.77 -5.88
CA LEU A 105 -1.85 6.69 -5.76
C LEU A 105 -2.45 8.09 -5.74
N CYS A 106 -3.52 8.31 -6.48
CA CYS A 106 -4.17 9.61 -6.54
C CYS A 106 -5.69 9.43 -6.58
N GLU A 107 -6.41 10.10 -5.66
CA GLU A 107 -7.85 10.25 -5.78
C GLU A 107 -8.15 11.27 -6.88
N LEU A 108 -8.89 10.87 -7.91
CA LEU A 108 -9.18 11.77 -9.03
C LEU A 108 -10.06 12.94 -8.57
N PRO A 109 -9.88 14.14 -9.16
CA PRO A 109 -10.65 15.31 -8.80
C PRO A 109 -12.12 15.23 -9.23
N GLY A 110 -12.97 15.88 -8.44
CA GLY A 110 -14.41 15.96 -8.65
C GLY A 110 -15.21 14.77 -8.13
N ASN A 111 -16.51 14.79 -8.42
CA ASN A 111 -17.45 13.73 -8.06
C ASN A 111 -17.49 12.59 -9.09
N GLU A 112 -16.41 12.38 -9.84
CA GLU A 112 -16.34 11.30 -10.81
C GLU A 112 -16.43 9.95 -10.09
N GLN A 113 -17.51 9.22 -10.37
CA GLN A 113 -17.72 7.90 -9.83
C GLN A 113 -17.47 6.86 -10.92
N VAL A 114 -16.59 5.92 -10.62
CA VAL A 114 -16.27 4.80 -11.50
C VAL A 114 -16.90 3.52 -10.95
N ALA A 115 -17.35 2.67 -11.86
CA ALA A 115 -17.75 1.31 -11.55
C ALA A 115 -16.66 0.37 -12.09
N ILE A 116 -16.30 -0.64 -11.29
CA ILE A 116 -15.38 -1.70 -11.72
C ILE A 116 -16.15 -3.03 -11.77
N SER A 117 -15.86 -3.85 -12.78
CA SER A 117 -16.51 -5.16 -12.91
C SER A 117 -16.29 -6.00 -11.66
N GLY A 118 -17.38 -6.53 -11.09
CA GLY A 118 -17.35 -7.33 -9.85
C GLY A 118 -17.60 -6.54 -8.56
N VAL A 119 -17.69 -5.20 -8.60
CA VAL A 119 -18.07 -4.39 -7.44
C VAL A 119 -19.42 -3.70 -7.68
N PRO A 120 -20.43 -3.91 -6.81
CA PRO A 120 -21.72 -3.24 -6.95
C PRO A 120 -21.66 -1.71 -6.78
N GLY A 121 -22.29 -1.01 -7.71
CA GLY A 121 -22.40 0.45 -7.72
C GLY A 121 -21.14 1.18 -8.17
N SER A 122 -21.15 2.50 -8.00
CA SER A 122 -20.02 3.36 -8.36
C SER A 122 -19.41 4.00 -7.12
N ARG A 123 -18.11 4.29 -7.15
CA ARG A 123 -17.35 4.92 -6.06
C ARG A 123 -16.36 5.93 -6.64
N LYS A 124 -15.84 6.82 -5.78
CA LYS A 124 -14.80 7.78 -6.18
C LYS A 124 -13.61 7.05 -6.78
N ALA A 125 -13.11 7.56 -7.90
CA ALA A 125 -12.01 6.95 -8.62
C ALA A 125 -10.67 7.17 -7.90
N VAL A 126 -9.88 6.10 -7.86
CA VAL A 126 -8.48 6.13 -7.39
C VAL A 126 -7.61 5.60 -8.53
N SER A 127 -6.67 6.40 -9.00
CA SER A 127 -5.64 5.95 -9.92
C SER A 127 -4.49 5.31 -9.14
N ILE A 128 -3.95 4.21 -9.67
CA ILE A 128 -2.79 3.52 -9.11
C ILE A 128 -1.77 3.35 -10.23
N THR A 129 -0.60 3.95 -10.05
CA THR A 129 0.53 3.82 -10.95
C THR A 129 1.60 2.95 -10.30
N PHE A 130 1.94 1.85 -10.98
CA PHE A 130 2.99 0.93 -10.54
C PHE A 130 4.33 1.40 -11.10
N LEU A 131 5.22 1.88 -10.22
CA LEU A 131 6.57 2.25 -10.62
C LEU A 131 7.44 0.99 -10.64
N LEU A 132 8.25 0.84 -11.69
CA LEU A 132 8.97 -0.40 -11.98
C LEU A 132 9.91 -0.76 -10.81
N GLY A 133 9.65 -1.89 -10.15
CA GLY A 133 10.50 -2.42 -9.08
C GLY A 133 11.81 -3.05 -9.59
N HIS A 134 12.70 -3.37 -8.65
CA HIS A 134 14.06 -3.90 -8.91
C HIS A 134 14.16 -5.31 -9.53
N LYS A 135 13.06 -5.89 -10.06
CA LYS A 135 13.13 -7.22 -10.70
C LYS A 135 13.76 -7.11 -12.08
N LYS A 136 14.91 -7.76 -12.23
CA LYS A 136 15.80 -7.64 -13.41
C LYS A 136 15.18 -8.08 -14.73
N ASN A 137 14.21 -9.03 -14.72
CA ASN A 137 13.65 -9.62 -15.94
C ASN A 137 12.11 -9.64 -15.91
N LEU A 138 11.47 -8.98 -16.89
CA LEU A 138 10.02 -9.08 -17.13
C LEU A 138 9.60 -10.49 -17.56
N LEU A 139 10.44 -11.14 -18.38
CA LEU A 139 10.29 -12.52 -18.80
C LEU A 139 11.41 -13.33 -18.15
N PRO A 140 11.13 -14.14 -17.11
CA PRO A 140 12.18 -14.92 -16.44
C PRO A 140 12.96 -15.83 -17.39
N LEU A 141 12.29 -16.32 -18.45
CA LEU A 141 12.87 -17.18 -19.48
C LEU A 141 13.35 -16.42 -20.72
N GLY A 142 13.17 -15.09 -20.79
CA GLY A 142 13.51 -14.27 -21.96
C GLY A 142 12.68 -14.54 -23.23
N MET A 143 11.76 -15.50 -23.19
CA MET A 143 10.98 -15.93 -24.34
C MET A 143 9.55 -15.40 -24.25
N ARG A 144 9.11 -14.71 -25.31
CA ARG A 144 7.68 -14.43 -25.54
C ARG A 144 7.08 -15.62 -26.28
N GLN A 145 6.07 -16.25 -25.71
CA GLN A 145 5.28 -17.23 -26.45
C GLN A 145 4.31 -16.47 -27.37
N ARG A 146 4.42 -16.70 -28.68
CA ARG A 146 3.36 -16.35 -29.63
C ARG A 146 2.56 -17.63 -29.86
N LEU A 147 1.24 -17.54 -29.65
CA LEU A 147 0.27 -18.56 -30.04
C LEU A 147 -0.16 -18.32 -31.48
#